data_AF-A0A3M2ZJE8-F1
#
_entry.id   AF-A0A3M2ZJE8-F1
#
_cell.length_a   1.000
_cell.length_b   1.000
_cell.length_c   1.000
_cell.angle_alpha   90.00
_cell.angle_beta   90.00
_cell.angle_gamma   90.00
#
_symmetry.space_group_name_H-M   'P 1'
#
loop_
_entity.id
_entity.type
_entity.pdbx_description
1 polymer ?
#
loop_
_entity_poly.entity_id
_entity_poly.type
_entity_poly.pdbx_seq_one_letter_code
_entity_poly.pdbx_strand_id
1 'polypeptide(L)'
;AIGSLDGKIHLIDCQGKPLWSRQVDGEVWTLGISENGAIIASGCTDGTVKLLANHAHDAYNQYIHALQHSAERLKNTAEQQQAVSEILASLSQTGLAVYAVNWLQEGTLQLAPDALDEIVIKLLSEQVQRFPKHYASHFILAQTYQRRQEWHQAARHFTWAGQNERMKLKSFTLAAESFQKAGLPFAAKSAYRRARELTVTEEAKKTLYTLGRIHEEQGSITDAQKYYEVVFTLNPDYLDVCARLQNLNSPPATLTSRAVPENKDWYASLIRELLR
;
A
#
# COMPACT_ATOMS: atom_id res chain seq x y z
N ALA A 1 -17.93 2.56 -11.61
CA ALA A 1 -19.12 2.42 -12.49
C ALA A 1 -19.77 1.07 -12.24
N ILE A 2 -21.09 0.99 -12.35
CA ILE A 2 -21.90 -0.21 -12.04
C ILE A 2 -22.80 -0.50 -13.23
N GLY A 3 -22.92 -1.78 -13.59
CA GLY A 3 -23.85 -2.28 -14.60
C GLY A 3 -24.98 -2.99 -13.90
N SER A 4 -26.21 -2.72 -14.33
CA SER A 4 -27.42 -3.37 -13.85
C SER A 4 -27.96 -4.34 -14.89
N LEU A 5 -28.60 -5.41 -14.40
CA LEU A 5 -29.42 -6.32 -15.19
C LEU A 5 -30.64 -5.61 -15.81
N ASP A 6 -31.04 -4.46 -15.26
CA ASP A 6 -32.11 -3.61 -15.83
C ASP A 6 -31.66 -2.83 -17.09
N GLY A 7 -30.48 -3.14 -17.62
CA GLY A 7 -29.86 -2.45 -18.75
C GLY A 7 -29.46 -1.01 -18.43
N LYS A 8 -29.01 -0.75 -17.20
CA LYS A 8 -28.54 0.58 -16.79
C LYS A 8 -27.08 0.58 -16.40
N ILE A 9 -26.36 1.62 -16.81
CA ILE A 9 -25.02 1.91 -16.34
C ILE A 9 -25.12 3.09 -15.38
N HIS A 10 -24.58 2.93 -14.18
CA HIS A 10 -24.51 3.96 -13.15
C HIS A 10 -23.06 4.36 -12.90
N LEU A 11 -22.80 5.66 -12.87
CA LEU A 11 -21.56 6.19 -12.31
C LEU A 11 -21.85 6.77 -10.92
N ILE A 12 -21.06 6.36 -9.94
CA ILE A 12 -21.14 6.80 -8.55
C ILE A 12 -19.80 7.38 -8.12
N ASP A 13 -19.81 8.31 -7.17
CA ASP A 13 -18.59 8.84 -6.56
C ASP A 13 -18.03 7.89 -5.49
N CYS A 14 -16.89 8.28 -4.90
CA CYS A 14 -16.23 7.51 -3.82
C CYS A 14 -17.04 7.43 -2.52
N GLN A 15 -18.11 8.21 -2.40
CA GLN A 15 -19.02 8.25 -1.25
C GLN A 15 -20.33 7.47 -1.53
N GLY A 16 -20.46 6.86 -2.72
CA GLY A 16 -21.65 6.10 -3.12
C GLY A 16 -22.79 6.96 -3.66
N LYS A 17 -22.58 8.27 -3.89
CA LYS A 17 -23.58 9.15 -4.49
C LYS A 17 -23.63 8.93 -6.01
N PRO A 18 -24.83 8.78 -6.61
CA PRO A 18 -24.95 8.69 -8.06
C PRO A 18 -24.57 10.01 -8.72
N LEU A 19 -23.60 9.96 -9.64
CA LEU A 19 -23.20 11.05 -10.51
C LEU A 19 -24.13 11.11 -11.74
N TRP A 20 -24.34 9.97 -12.40
CA TRP A 20 -25.29 9.85 -13.52
C TRP A 20 -25.69 8.39 -13.75
N SER A 21 -26.77 8.21 -14.53
CA SER A 21 -27.21 6.90 -15.03
C SER A 21 -27.55 6.97 -16.53
N ARG A 22 -27.31 5.87 -17.25
CA ARG A 22 -27.61 5.76 -18.68
C ARG A 22 -28.27 4.42 -18.99
N GLN A 23 -29.36 4.46 -19.74
CA GLN A 23 -30.02 3.25 -20.26
C GLN A 23 -29.24 2.70 -21.46
N VAL A 24 -29.15 1.38 -21.52
CA VAL A 24 -28.56 0.58 -22.58
C VAL A 24 -29.57 -0.51 -22.97
N ASP A 25 -29.56 -0.86 -24.25
CA ASP A 25 -30.38 -1.93 -24.79
C ASP A 25 -29.73 -3.27 -24.45
N GLY A 26 -30.21 -3.92 -23.38
CA GLY A 26 -29.68 -5.20 -22.90
C GLY A 26 -28.93 -5.11 -21.57
N GLU A 27 -28.66 -6.27 -20.99
CA GLU A 27 -28.07 -6.40 -19.65
C GLU A 27 -26.57 -6.12 -19.70
N VAL A 28 -26.06 -5.38 -18.72
CA VAL A 28 -24.64 -5.04 -18.65
C VAL A 28 -23.92 -5.98 -17.70
N TRP A 29 -23.20 -6.96 -18.25
CA TRP A 29 -22.53 -8.02 -17.49
C TRP A 29 -21.15 -7.63 -16.99
N THR A 30 -20.46 -6.77 -17.74
CA THR A 30 -19.10 -6.35 -17.42
C THR A 30 -18.91 -4.89 -17.76
N LEU A 31 -18.16 -4.19 -16.91
CA LEU A 31 -17.81 -2.79 -17.04
C LEU A 31 -16.36 -2.59 -16.66
N GLY A 32 -15.62 -1.91 -17.52
CA GLY A 32 -14.30 -1.35 -17.23
C GLY A 32 -14.37 0.16 -17.23
N ILE A 33 -13.60 0.81 -16.35
CA ILE A 33 -13.36 2.25 -16.40
C ILE A 33 -11.85 2.47 -16.53
N SER A 34 -11.45 3.43 -17.36
CA SER A 34 -10.05 3.84 -17.45
C SER A 34 -9.56 4.38 -16.10
N GLU A 35 -8.26 4.26 -15.84
CA GLU A 35 -7.66 4.72 -14.58
C GLU A 35 -7.97 6.20 -14.29
N ASN A 36 -7.99 6.99 -15.35
CA ASN A 36 -8.37 8.40 -15.33
C ASN A 36 -9.87 8.66 -15.52
N GLY A 37 -10.78 7.70 -15.30
CA GLY A 37 -12.23 7.92 -15.30
C GLY A 37 -12.89 8.35 -16.63
N ALA A 38 -12.12 8.57 -17.70
CA ALA A 38 -12.54 9.19 -18.95
C ALA A 38 -13.35 8.26 -19.86
N ILE A 39 -13.03 6.96 -19.83
CA ILE A 39 -13.64 5.97 -20.71
C ILE A 39 -14.28 4.88 -19.86
N ILE A 40 -15.54 4.57 -20.16
CA ILE A 40 -16.23 3.41 -19.61
C ILE A 40 -16.52 2.45 -20.76
N ALA A 41 -16.00 1.22 -20.67
CA ALA A 41 -16.30 0.16 -21.61
C ALA A 41 -17.30 -0.81 -20.98
N SER A 42 -18.42 -1.10 -21.64
CA SER A 42 -19.44 -2.03 -21.17
C SER A 42 -19.66 -3.15 -22.17
N GLY A 43 -19.66 -4.40 -21.70
CA GLY A 43 -20.13 -5.55 -22.46
C GLY A 43 -21.61 -5.80 -22.20
N CYS A 44 -22.41 -5.78 -23.27
CA CYS A 44 -23.86 -5.92 -23.22
C CYS A 44 -24.32 -7.25 -23.86
N THR A 45 -25.49 -7.77 -23.46
CA THR A 45 -26.10 -8.97 -24.06
C THR A 45 -26.64 -8.76 -25.47
N ASP A 46 -26.74 -7.51 -25.94
CA ASP A 46 -27.10 -7.17 -27.32
C ASP A 46 -26.02 -7.58 -28.35
N GLY A 47 -24.94 -8.21 -27.90
CA GLY A 47 -23.82 -8.64 -28.73
C GLY A 47 -22.83 -7.53 -29.04
N THR A 48 -22.95 -6.36 -28.40
CA THR A 48 -22.07 -5.22 -28.62
C THR A 48 -21.22 -4.86 -27.40
N VAL A 49 -20.04 -4.30 -27.66
CA VAL A 49 -19.23 -3.61 -26.66
C VAL A 49 -19.42 -2.12 -26.88
N LYS A 50 -19.92 -1.41 -25.86
CA LYS A 50 -20.15 0.04 -25.92
C LYS A 50 -19.05 0.75 -25.17
N LEU A 51 -18.52 1.81 -25.79
CA LEU A 51 -17.51 2.68 -25.22
C LEU A 51 -18.13 4.05 -24.97
N LEU A 52 -18.11 4.48 -23.71
CA LEU A 52 -18.78 5.67 -23.21
C LEU A 52 -17.72 6.68 -22.78
N ALA A 53 -17.74 7.87 -23.39
CA ALA A 53 -16.96 9.01 -22.93
C ALA A 53 -17.66 9.65 -21.72
N ASN A 54 -16.94 9.77 -20.61
CA ASN A 54 -17.46 10.35 -19.38
C ASN A 54 -17.12 11.84 -19.27
N HIS A 55 -17.96 12.70 -19.87
CA HIS A 55 -17.75 14.15 -19.89
C HIS A 55 -17.94 14.87 -18.54
N ALA A 56 -18.57 14.22 -17.56
CA ALA A 56 -18.64 14.74 -16.18
C ALA A 56 -17.25 14.79 -15.50
N HIS A 57 -16.22 14.27 -16.17
CA HIS A 57 -14.83 14.29 -15.75
C HIS A 57 -13.97 15.24 -16.62
N ASP A 58 -14.41 15.60 -17.82
CA ASP A 58 -13.60 16.37 -18.78
C ASP A 58 -13.34 17.81 -18.35
N ALA A 59 -14.35 18.53 -17.83
CA ALA A 59 -14.15 19.91 -17.36
C ALA A 59 -13.21 19.96 -16.14
N TYR A 60 -13.33 18.98 -15.23
CA TYR A 60 -12.44 18.84 -14.09
C TYR A 60 -11.03 18.43 -14.53
N ASN A 61 -10.89 17.53 -15.50
CA ASN A 61 -9.59 17.12 -16.03
C ASN A 61 -8.91 18.23 -16.81
N GLN A 62 -9.65 19.00 -17.60
CA GLN A 62 -9.13 20.19 -18.27
C GLN A 62 -8.65 21.23 -17.25
N TYR A 63 -9.40 21.40 -16.16
CA TYR A 63 -9.00 22.28 -15.06
C TYR A 63 -7.73 21.79 -14.36
N ILE A 64 -7.66 20.50 -13.97
CA ILE A 64 -6.46 19.90 -13.37
C ILE A 64 -5.26 19.97 -14.32
N HIS A 65 -5.45 19.65 -15.60
CA HIS A 65 -4.39 19.74 -16.60
C HIS A 65 -3.89 21.18 -16.79
N ALA A 66 -4.78 22.17 -16.79
CA ALA A 66 -4.41 23.58 -16.86
C ALA A 66 -3.59 24.02 -15.64
N LEU A 67 -3.96 23.55 -14.43
CA LEU A 67 -3.20 23.82 -13.20
C LEU A 67 -1.84 23.12 -13.18
N GLN A 68 -1.77 21.86 -13.60
CA GLN A 68 -0.51 21.11 -13.69
C GLN A 68 0.46 21.80 -14.64
N HIS A 69 -0.03 22.15 -15.83
CA HIS A 69 0.77 22.83 -16.85
C HIS A 69 1.15 24.26 -16.46
N SER A 70 0.34 24.96 -15.66
CA SER A 70 0.74 26.25 -15.10
C SER A 70 1.84 26.07 -14.04
N ALA A 71 1.73 25.06 -13.17
CA ALA A 71 2.73 24.75 -12.15
C ALA A 71 4.08 24.35 -12.77
N GLU A 72 4.09 23.56 -13.84
CA GLU A 72 5.32 23.16 -14.55
C GLU A 72 6.08 24.33 -15.20
N ARG A 73 5.38 25.42 -15.55
CA ARG A 73 5.99 26.62 -16.15
C ARG A 73 6.58 27.59 -15.13
N LEU A 74 6.27 27.41 -13.84
CA LEU A 74 6.84 28.24 -12.78
C LEU A 74 8.35 27.98 -12.66
N LYS A 75 9.14 29.06 -12.74
CA LYS A 75 10.60 29.01 -12.60
C LYS A 75 11.07 29.13 -11.15
N ASN A 76 10.22 29.71 -10.30
CA ASN A 76 10.52 29.85 -8.87
C ASN A 76 10.10 28.57 -8.16
N THR A 77 11.06 27.89 -7.53
CA THR A 77 10.83 26.60 -6.84
C THR A 77 9.87 26.74 -5.67
N ALA A 78 9.88 27.87 -4.94
CA ALA A 78 8.97 28.08 -3.82
C ALA A 78 7.50 28.25 -4.27
N GLU A 79 7.29 29.02 -5.33
CA GLU A 79 5.96 29.18 -5.94
C GLU A 79 5.48 27.87 -6.57
N GLN A 80 6.39 27.12 -7.21
CA GLN A 80 6.06 25.81 -7.78
C GLN A 80 5.66 24.81 -6.68
N GLN A 81 6.36 24.78 -5.55
CA GLN A 81 5.97 23.96 -4.39
C GLN A 81 4.59 24.33 -3.85
N GLN A 82 4.28 25.62 -3.74
CA GLN A 82 2.98 26.09 -3.28
C GLN A 82 1.87 25.65 -4.24
N ALA A 83 2.03 25.87 -5.55
CA ALA A 83 1.07 25.47 -6.57
C ALA A 83 0.85 23.95 -6.58
N VAL A 84 1.93 23.16 -6.48
CA VAL A 84 1.85 21.69 -6.36
C VAL A 84 1.02 21.32 -5.12
N SER A 85 1.27 21.94 -3.96
CA SER A 85 0.56 21.61 -2.73
C SER A 85 -0.96 21.83 -2.83
N GLU A 86 -1.39 22.90 -3.51
CA GLU A 86 -2.80 23.23 -3.73
C GLU A 86 -3.48 22.24 -4.69
N ILE A 87 -2.79 21.86 -5.77
CA ILE A 87 -3.26 20.84 -6.72
C ILE A 87 -3.44 19.50 -6.01
N LEU A 88 -2.46 19.12 -5.18
CA LEU A 88 -2.52 17.88 -4.41
C LEU A 88 -3.64 17.88 -3.37
N ALA A 89 -3.93 19.02 -2.73
CA ALA A 89 -5.06 19.15 -1.81
C ALA A 89 -6.41 18.96 -2.53
N SER A 90 -6.52 19.40 -3.78
CA SER A 90 -7.70 19.14 -4.62
C SER A 90 -7.81 17.67 -5.03
N LEU A 91 -6.71 17.06 -5.48
CA LEU A 91 -6.66 15.66 -5.93
C LEU A 91 -6.83 14.65 -4.79
N SER A 92 -6.42 14.98 -3.58
CA SER A 92 -6.58 14.10 -2.41
C SER A 92 -8.04 13.92 -2.01
N GLN A 93 -8.88 14.94 -2.24
CA GLN A 93 -10.32 14.89 -1.98
C GLN A 93 -11.07 14.03 -3.00
N THR A 94 -10.54 13.86 -4.20
CA THR A 94 -11.16 13.08 -5.29
C THR A 94 -10.69 11.62 -5.35
N GLY A 95 -9.72 11.23 -4.51
CA GLY A 95 -9.17 9.87 -4.49
C GLY A 95 -8.15 9.60 -5.61
N LEU A 96 -7.68 10.64 -6.31
CA LEU A 96 -6.75 10.55 -7.43
C LEU A 96 -5.27 10.60 -6.99
N ALA A 97 -4.96 10.06 -5.81
CA ALA A 97 -3.62 10.18 -5.24
C ALA A 97 -2.54 9.47 -6.07
N VAL A 98 -2.84 8.31 -6.64
CA VAL A 98 -1.89 7.59 -7.51
C VAL A 98 -1.60 8.39 -8.79
N TYR A 99 -2.64 8.94 -9.41
CA TYR A 99 -2.50 9.83 -10.56
C TYR A 99 -1.63 11.06 -10.23
N ALA A 100 -1.87 11.66 -9.07
CA ALA A 100 -1.07 12.79 -8.59
C ALA A 100 0.42 12.42 -8.43
N VAL A 101 0.71 11.21 -7.93
CA VAL A 101 2.09 10.73 -7.81
C VAL A 101 2.74 10.51 -9.18
N ASN A 102 2.02 9.94 -10.15
CA ASN A 102 2.55 9.79 -11.51
C ASN A 102 2.90 11.15 -12.12
N TRP A 103 2.03 12.15 -11.94
CA TRP A 103 2.33 13.52 -12.37
C TRP A 103 3.57 14.10 -11.66
N LEU A 104 3.73 13.89 -10.36
CA LEU A 104 4.92 14.36 -9.63
C LEU A 104 6.22 13.70 -10.12
N GLN A 105 6.16 12.47 -10.62
CA GLN A 105 7.33 11.70 -11.06
C GLN A 105 7.67 11.93 -12.54
N GLU A 106 6.66 12.10 -13.39
CA GLU A 106 6.82 12.21 -14.85
C GLU A 106 6.74 13.66 -15.35
N GLY A 107 6.14 14.55 -14.55
CA GLY A 107 5.95 15.96 -14.90
C GLY A 107 7.25 16.73 -14.99
N THR A 108 7.23 17.86 -15.72
CA THR A 108 8.40 18.72 -15.93
C THR A 108 8.66 19.67 -14.75
N LEU A 109 8.58 19.16 -13.53
CA LEU A 109 8.81 19.92 -12.30
C LEU A 109 10.32 20.13 -12.05
N GLN A 110 10.69 21.31 -11.55
CA GLN A 110 12.09 21.66 -11.24
C GLN A 110 12.47 21.36 -9.78
N LEU A 111 11.64 20.57 -9.09
CA LEU A 111 11.84 20.23 -7.68
C LEU A 111 12.94 19.18 -7.53
N ALA A 112 13.71 19.30 -6.45
CA ALA A 112 14.71 18.29 -6.11
C ALA A 112 14.04 16.93 -5.85
N PRO A 113 14.68 15.80 -6.24
CA PRO A 113 14.12 14.46 -6.02
C PRO A 113 13.71 14.19 -4.57
N ASP A 114 14.51 14.65 -3.60
CA ASP A 114 14.21 14.48 -2.17
C ASP A 114 12.94 15.23 -1.76
N ALA A 115 12.73 16.44 -2.30
CA ALA A 115 11.53 17.22 -2.02
C ALA A 115 10.28 16.58 -2.65
N LEU A 116 10.41 15.97 -3.83
CA LEU A 116 9.33 15.19 -4.45
C LEU A 116 8.98 13.96 -3.61
N ASP A 117 9.99 13.22 -3.13
CA ASP A 117 9.78 12.05 -2.28
C ASP A 117 9.07 12.44 -0.96
N GLU A 118 9.40 13.58 -0.36
CA GLU A 118 8.70 14.10 0.83
C GLU A 118 7.22 14.44 0.56
N ILE A 119 6.95 15.10 -0.57
CA ILE A 119 5.58 15.42 -0.99
C ILE A 119 4.77 14.12 -1.22
N VAL A 120 5.36 13.14 -1.90
CA VAL A 120 4.73 11.83 -2.16
C VAL A 120 4.47 11.08 -0.85
N ILE A 121 5.44 11.06 0.07
CA ILE A 121 5.28 10.42 1.38
C ILE A 121 4.11 11.05 2.13
N LYS A 122 4.03 12.38 2.19
CA LYS A 122 2.95 13.09 2.87
C LYS A 122 1.58 12.73 2.27
N LEU A 123 1.43 12.89 0.95
CA LEU A 123 0.19 12.62 0.24
C LEU A 123 -0.27 11.17 0.46
N LEU A 124 0.60 10.20 0.24
CA LEU A 124 0.24 8.78 0.34
C LEU A 124 0.01 8.35 1.80
N SER A 125 0.71 8.95 2.76
CA SER A 125 0.49 8.69 4.19
C SER A 125 -0.92 9.10 4.63
N GLU A 126 -1.37 10.29 4.24
CA GLU A 126 -2.75 10.75 4.50
C GLU A 126 -3.78 9.82 3.83
N GLN A 127 -3.48 9.34 2.62
CA GLN A 127 -4.36 8.43 1.89
C GLN A 127 -4.48 7.06 2.54
N VAL A 128 -3.36 6.45 2.97
CA VAL A 128 -3.41 5.14 3.65
C VAL A 128 -4.00 5.24 5.05
N GLN A 129 -3.92 6.39 5.72
CA GLN A 129 -4.66 6.63 6.97
C GLN A 129 -6.17 6.63 6.73
N ARG A 130 -6.64 7.29 5.66
CA ARG A 130 -8.06 7.34 5.31
C ARG A 130 -8.57 6.02 4.71
N PHE A 131 -7.73 5.34 3.94
CA PHE A 131 -8.05 4.10 3.23
C PHE A 131 -6.97 3.03 3.48
N PRO A 132 -6.97 2.36 4.65
CA PRO A 132 -5.91 1.42 5.05
C PRO A 132 -5.71 0.21 4.15
N LYS A 133 -6.70 -0.14 3.32
CA LYS A 133 -6.63 -1.25 2.36
C LYS A 133 -6.33 -0.79 0.93
N HIS A 134 -5.87 0.45 0.74
CA HIS A 134 -5.47 0.96 -0.57
C HIS A 134 -4.05 0.50 -0.93
N TYR A 135 -3.93 -0.77 -1.31
CA TYR A 135 -2.64 -1.46 -1.49
C TYR A 135 -1.70 -0.82 -2.52
N ALA A 136 -2.24 -0.17 -3.56
CA ALA A 136 -1.43 0.56 -4.53
C ALA A 136 -0.67 1.74 -3.88
N SER A 137 -1.33 2.49 -2.98
CA SER A 137 -0.66 3.56 -2.24
C SER A 137 0.42 3.02 -1.32
N HIS A 138 0.16 1.90 -0.64
CA HIS A 138 1.19 1.23 0.16
C HIS A 138 2.40 0.82 -0.69
N PHE A 139 2.18 0.29 -1.89
CA PHE A 139 3.27 -0.13 -2.77
C PHE A 139 4.15 1.05 -3.20
N ILE A 140 3.54 2.14 -3.65
CA ILE A 140 4.27 3.33 -4.10
C ILE A 140 4.99 4.00 -2.92
N LEU A 141 4.31 4.11 -1.76
CA LEU A 141 4.89 4.65 -0.54
C LEU A 141 6.11 3.83 -0.08
N ALA A 142 6.04 2.50 -0.18
CA ALA A 142 7.17 1.62 0.12
C ALA A 142 8.36 1.84 -0.82
N GLN A 143 8.12 2.01 -2.13
CA GLN A 143 9.18 2.33 -3.09
C GLN A 143 9.84 3.68 -2.80
N THR A 144 9.04 4.68 -2.39
CA THR A 144 9.56 5.98 -2.00
C THR A 144 10.45 5.88 -0.76
N TYR A 145 10.02 5.16 0.28
CA TYR A 145 10.88 4.88 1.44
C TYR A 145 12.14 4.08 1.07
N GLN A 146 12.05 3.15 0.12
CA GLN A 146 13.19 2.37 -0.35
C GLN A 146 14.25 3.26 -1.03
N ARG A 147 13.84 4.24 -1.85
CA ARG A 147 14.76 5.23 -2.45
C ARG A 147 15.47 6.06 -1.39
N ARG A 148 14.76 6.45 -0.33
CA ARG A 148 15.32 7.16 0.83
C ARG A 148 16.11 6.27 1.80
N GLN A 149 16.23 4.97 1.53
CA GLN A 149 16.89 3.97 2.39
C GLN A 149 16.25 3.83 3.78
N GLU A 150 14.97 4.19 3.91
CA GLU A 150 14.18 4.00 5.14
C GLU A 150 13.60 2.58 5.18
N TRP A 151 14.49 1.60 5.33
CA TRP A 151 14.20 0.18 5.12
C TRP A 151 13.06 -0.38 5.99
N HIS A 152 12.92 0.11 7.23
CA HIS A 152 11.86 -0.32 8.13
C HIS A 152 10.47 0.11 7.63
N GLN A 153 10.33 1.35 7.17
CA GLN A 153 9.07 1.86 6.61
C GLN A 153 8.76 1.19 5.27
N ALA A 154 9.78 1.00 4.41
CA ALA A 154 9.63 0.28 3.16
C ALA A 154 9.07 -1.14 3.40
N ALA A 155 9.66 -1.91 4.33
CA ALA A 155 9.22 -3.26 4.64
C ALA A 155 7.78 -3.31 5.19
N ARG A 156 7.41 -2.34 6.05
CA ARG A 156 6.04 -2.18 6.58
C ARG A 156 5.03 -2.01 5.46
N HIS A 157 5.27 -1.06 4.56
CA HIS A 157 4.32 -0.73 3.50
C HIS A 157 4.30 -1.80 2.40
N PHE A 158 5.41 -2.46 2.08
CA PHE A 158 5.39 -3.63 1.19
C PHE A 158 4.63 -4.81 1.79
N THR A 159 4.69 -5.01 3.10
CA THR A 159 3.91 -6.05 3.79
C THR A 159 2.41 -5.80 3.65
N TRP A 160 1.97 -4.54 3.73
CA TRP A 160 0.58 -4.15 3.45
C TRP A 160 0.22 -4.35 1.98
N ALA A 161 1.07 -3.90 1.05
CA ALA A 161 0.83 -4.09 -0.38
C ALA A 161 0.72 -5.57 -0.77
N GLY A 162 1.52 -6.45 -0.14
CA GLY A 162 1.52 -7.89 -0.39
C GLY A 162 0.24 -8.62 0.01
N GLN A 163 -0.66 -7.98 0.77
CA GLN A 163 -1.98 -8.56 1.08
C GLN A 163 -2.89 -8.61 -0.16
N ASN A 164 -2.56 -7.90 -1.23
CA ASN A 164 -3.22 -8.03 -2.52
C ASN A 164 -2.58 -9.17 -3.33
N GLU A 165 -3.37 -10.20 -3.64
CA GLU A 165 -2.92 -11.41 -4.35
C GLU A 165 -2.21 -11.10 -5.69
N ARG A 166 -2.66 -10.07 -6.43
CA ARG A 166 -2.05 -9.72 -7.73
C ARG A 166 -0.60 -9.23 -7.62
N MET A 167 -0.24 -8.64 -6.48
CA MET A 167 1.10 -8.07 -6.23
C MET A 167 1.86 -8.81 -5.12
N LYS A 168 1.29 -9.85 -4.54
CA LYS A 168 1.82 -10.60 -3.40
C LYS A 168 3.27 -11.05 -3.58
N LEU A 169 3.56 -11.75 -4.67
CA LEU A 169 4.91 -12.23 -4.97
C LEU A 169 5.92 -11.08 -5.00
N LYS A 170 5.62 -10.02 -5.75
CA LYS A 170 6.50 -8.85 -5.91
C LYS A 170 6.67 -8.11 -4.59
N SER A 171 5.56 -7.77 -3.94
CA SER A 171 5.56 -6.99 -2.69
C SER A 171 6.27 -7.73 -1.55
N PHE A 172 6.04 -9.04 -1.36
CA PHE A 172 6.75 -9.77 -0.30
C PHE A 172 8.22 -10.01 -0.59
N THR A 173 8.61 -10.12 -1.86
CA THR A 173 10.03 -10.17 -2.24
C THR A 173 10.73 -8.86 -1.87
N LEU A 174 10.15 -7.71 -2.22
CA LEU A 174 10.67 -6.39 -1.87
C LEU A 174 10.61 -6.11 -0.37
N ALA A 175 9.58 -6.61 0.33
CA ALA A 175 9.52 -6.57 1.79
C ALA A 175 10.69 -7.34 2.40
N ALA A 176 10.99 -8.54 1.89
CA ALA A 176 12.07 -9.38 2.38
C ALA A 176 13.45 -8.73 2.19
N GLU A 177 13.72 -8.13 1.03
CA GLU A 177 14.93 -7.35 0.77
C GLU A 177 15.04 -6.15 1.72
N SER A 178 13.93 -5.44 1.92
CA SER A 178 13.86 -4.31 2.86
C SER A 178 14.11 -4.77 4.31
N PHE A 179 13.58 -5.92 4.72
CA PHE A 179 13.84 -6.51 6.04
C PHE A 179 15.30 -6.90 6.23
N GLN A 180 15.95 -7.45 5.21
CA GLN A 180 17.39 -7.75 5.27
C GLN A 180 18.20 -6.48 5.50
N LYS A 181 17.88 -5.40 4.78
CA LYS A 181 18.54 -4.10 4.95
C LYS A 181 18.22 -3.44 6.29
N ALA A 182 17.05 -3.71 6.86
CA ALA A 182 16.63 -3.26 8.18
C ALA A 182 17.19 -4.11 9.34
N GLY A 183 17.94 -5.19 9.06
CA GLY A 183 18.49 -6.07 10.10
C GLY A 183 17.45 -6.97 10.79
N LEU A 184 16.33 -7.28 10.11
CA LEU A 184 15.26 -8.17 10.60
C LEU A 184 15.25 -9.49 9.81
N PRO A 185 16.20 -10.40 10.09
CA PRO A 185 16.44 -11.57 9.26
C PRO A 185 15.29 -12.59 9.29
N PHE A 186 14.52 -12.63 10.38
CA PHE A 186 13.41 -13.57 10.50
C PHE A 186 12.16 -13.06 9.79
N ALA A 187 11.91 -11.75 9.84
CA ALA A 187 10.92 -11.10 9.01
C ALA A 187 11.25 -11.29 7.53
N ALA A 188 12.53 -11.18 7.13
CA ALA A 188 12.94 -11.46 5.75
C ALA A 188 12.62 -12.92 5.32
N LYS A 189 13.01 -13.91 6.13
CA LYS A 189 12.70 -15.32 5.88
C LYS A 189 11.19 -15.58 5.77
N SER A 190 10.40 -14.99 6.67
CA SER A 190 8.95 -15.11 6.67
C SER A 190 8.34 -14.47 5.40
N ALA A 191 8.79 -13.28 5.02
CA ALA A 191 8.33 -12.56 3.83
C ALA A 191 8.61 -13.33 2.54
N TYR A 192 9.83 -13.86 2.34
CA TYR A 192 10.14 -14.72 1.18
C TYR A 192 9.21 -15.94 1.08
N ARG A 193 8.85 -16.53 2.22
CA ARG A 193 7.90 -17.65 2.22
C ARG A 193 6.48 -17.18 1.87
N ARG A 194 6.02 -16.05 2.42
CA ARG A 194 4.70 -15.48 2.09
C ARG A 194 4.55 -15.17 0.60
N ALA A 195 5.65 -14.83 -0.08
CA ALA A 195 5.69 -14.62 -1.52
C ALA A 195 5.27 -15.88 -2.33
N ARG A 196 5.46 -17.08 -1.77
CA ARG A 196 5.15 -18.39 -2.38
C ARG A 196 3.95 -19.13 -1.75
N GLU A 197 3.13 -18.38 -1.01
CA GLU A 197 1.92 -18.73 -0.24
C GLU A 197 2.09 -19.06 1.24
N LEU A 198 1.30 -18.30 2.03
CA LEU A 198 0.63 -18.78 3.22
C LEU A 198 -0.46 -17.82 3.72
N THR A 199 -1.68 -18.33 3.98
CA THR A 199 -2.77 -17.64 4.67
C THR A 199 -2.77 -18.05 6.15
N VAL A 200 -2.82 -17.11 7.08
CA VAL A 200 -2.74 -17.39 8.53
C VAL A 200 -3.97 -16.81 9.23
N THR A 201 -4.57 -17.59 10.13
CA THR A 201 -5.77 -17.20 10.89
C THR A 201 -5.48 -16.11 11.92
N GLU A 202 -6.52 -15.44 12.42
CA GLU A 202 -6.37 -14.47 13.51
C GLU A 202 -5.90 -15.13 14.82
N GLU A 203 -6.36 -16.35 15.07
CA GLU A 203 -6.00 -17.16 16.23
C GLU A 203 -4.51 -17.53 16.21
N ALA A 204 -3.99 -17.88 15.03
CA ALA A 204 -2.58 -18.16 14.84
C ALA A 204 -1.70 -16.92 15.10
N LYS A 205 -2.12 -15.74 14.61
CA LYS A 205 -1.44 -14.46 14.93
C LYS A 205 -1.43 -14.18 16.43
N LYS A 206 -2.57 -14.39 17.11
CA LYS A 206 -2.69 -14.24 18.57
C LYS A 206 -1.77 -15.19 19.33
N THR A 207 -1.70 -16.45 18.89
CA THR A 207 -0.84 -17.46 19.49
C THR A 207 0.63 -17.08 19.38
N LEU A 208 1.09 -16.70 18.18
CA LEU A 208 2.46 -16.22 17.95
C LEU A 208 2.80 -15.02 18.83
N TYR A 209 1.90 -14.03 18.89
CA TYR A 209 2.12 -12.84 19.71
C TYR A 209 2.21 -13.19 21.20
N THR A 210 1.35 -14.10 21.68
CA THR A 210 1.35 -14.56 23.07
C THR A 210 2.62 -15.33 23.41
N LEU A 211 3.13 -16.16 22.50
CA LEU A 211 4.42 -16.83 22.66
C LEU A 211 5.56 -15.81 22.76
N GLY A 212 5.57 -14.78 21.90
CA GLY A 212 6.51 -13.68 22.01
C GLY A 212 6.50 -13.01 23.39
N ARG A 213 5.30 -12.78 23.94
CA ARG A 213 5.11 -12.21 25.30
C ARG A 213 5.66 -13.10 26.40
N ILE A 214 5.39 -14.41 26.33
CA ILE A 214 5.90 -15.38 27.32
C ILE A 214 7.43 -15.38 27.32
N HIS A 215 8.05 -15.40 26.14
CA HIS A 215 9.51 -15.35 26.03
C HIS A 215 10.10 -14.01 26.49
N GLU A 216 9.41 -12.90 26.23
CA GLU A 216 9.78 -11.56 26.74
C GLU A 216 9.77 -11.54 28.28
N GLU A 217 8.70 -12.04 28.90
CA GLU A 217 8.55 -12.13 30.36
C GLU A 217 9.59 -13.06 31.01
N GLN A 218 10.02 -14.10 30.30
CA GLN A 218 11.07 -15.02 30.72
C GLN A 218 12.50 -14.46 30.53
N GLY A 219 12.66 -13.29 29.91
CA GLY A 219 13.97 -12.71 29.59
C GLY A 219 14.66 -13.31 28.35
N SER A 220 13.97 -14.18 27.60
CA SER A 220 14.46 -14.79 26.35
C SER A 220 14.25 -13.83 25.17
N ILE A 221 14.99 -12.72 25.17
CA ILE A 221 14.84 -11.60 24.21
C ILE A 221 14.93 -12.05 22.75
N THR A 222 15.89 -12.94 22.44
CA THR A 222 16.09 -13.43 21.07
C THR A 222 14.91 -14.23 20.54
N ASP A 223 14.21 -14.95 21.42
CA ASP A 223 13.03 -15.74 21.02
C ASP A 223 11.79 -14.85 20.93
N ALA A 224 11.63 -13.88 21.83
CA ALA A 224 10.58 -12.88 21.73
C ALA A 224 10.66 -12.11 20.39
N GLN A 225 11.85 -11.62 20.01
CA GLN A 225 12.09 -10.96 18.73
C GLN A 225 11.68 -11.82 17.54
N LYS A 226 12.08 -13.11 17.54
CA LYS A 226 11.72 -14.07 16.48
C LYS A 226 10.22 -14.17 16.25
N TYR A 227 9.43 -14.29 17.32
CA TYR A 227 7.96 -14.38 17.23
C TYR A 227 7.34 -13.06 16.76
N TYR A 228 7.79 -11.93 17.28
CA TYR A 228 7.29 -10.62 16.87
C TYR A 228 7.62 -10.28 15.42
N GLU A 229 8.80 -10.66 14.92
CA GLU A 229 9.14 -10.51 13.51
C GLU A 229 8.19 -11.29 12.60
N VAL A 230 7.77 -12.52 12.98
CA VAL A 230 6.75 -13.26 12.21
C VAL A 230 5.42 -12.52 12.23
N VAL A 231 4.95 -12.11 13.41
CA VAL A 231 3.67 -11.41 13.56
C VAL A 231 3.65 -10.13 12.73
N PHE A 232 4.75 -9.36 12.76
CA PHE A 232 4.92 -8.15 11.95
C PHE A 232 4.77 -8.45 10.46
N THR A 233 5.39 -9.53 9.97
CA THR A 233 5.21 -9.92 8.58
C THR A 233 3.79 -10.34 8.25
N LEU A 234 2.97 -10.80 9.18
CA LEU A 234 1.57 -11.19 8.93
C LEU A 234 0.64 -9.97 8.92
N ASN A 235 0.78 -9.12 9.93
CA ASN A 235 0.09 -7.85 10.06
C ASN A 235 0.96 -6.86 10.85
N PRO A 236 1.51 -5.81 10.20
CA PRO A 236 2.33 -4.80 10.87
C PRO A 236 1.60 -4.04 12.00
N ASP A 237 0.27 -3.93 11.91
CA ASP A 237 -0.58 -3.24 12.88
C ASP A 237 -1.25 -4.20 13.87
N TYR A 238 -0.69 -5.39 14.05
CA TYR A 238 -1.16 -6.32 15.06
C TYR A 238 -0.75 -5.87 16.46
N LEU A 239 -1.72 -5.34 17.22
CA LEU A 239 -1.49 -4.83 18.57
C LEU A 239 -0.33 -3.81 18.59
N ASP A 240 0.62 -3.97 19.49
CA ASP A 240 1.80 -3.13 19.66
C ASP A 240 3.09 -3.78 19.13
N VAL A 241 2.98 -4.75 18.19
CA VAL A 241 4.14 -5.53 17.69
C VAL A 241 5.30 -4.67 17.21
N CYS A 242 5.01 -3.55 16.53
CA CYS A 242 6.02 -2.59 16.10
C CYS A 242 6.77 -1.95 17.28
N ALA A 243 6.04 -1.46 18.27
CA ALA A 243 6.62 -0.80 19.44
C ALA A 243 7.47 -1.79 20.24
N ARG A 244 7.04 -3.05 20.34
CA ARG A 244 7.82 -4.11 21.00
C ARG A 244 9.12 -4.41 20.28
N LEU A 245 9.09 -4.57 18.95
CA LEU A 245 10.31 -4.79 18.18
C LEU A 245 11.30 -3.62 18.33
N GLN A 246 10.82 -2.38 18.33
CA GLN A 246 11.65 -1.20 18.56
C GLN A 246 12.28 -1.19 19.96
N ASN A 247 11.50 -1.54 20.99
CA ASN A 247 11.98 -1.61 22.36
C ASN A 247 13.02 -2.73 22.57
N LEU A 248 12.79 -3.92 22.00
CA LEU A 248 13.73 -5.04 22.12
C LEU A 248 15.02 -4.84 21.32
N ASN A 249 14.96 -4.07 20.23
CA ASN A 249 16.12 -3.71 19.42
C ASN A 249 16.89 -2.50 20.00
N SER A 250 16.31 -1.79 20.97
CA SER A 250 16.98 -0.74 21.72
C SER A 250 17.66 -1.36 22.94
N PRO A 251 19.00 -1.41 23.02
CA PRO A 251 19.68 -2.15 24.09
C PRO A 251 19.39 -1.50 25.46
N PRO A 252 19.00 -2.26 26.50
CA PRO A 252 19.26 -1.83 27.87
C PRO A 252 20.79 -1.85 28.10
N ALA A 253 21.30 -0.91 28.90
CA ALA A 253 22.73 -0.67 29.12
C ALA A 253 23.55 -1.87 29.65
N THR A 254 22.93 -3.00 29.94
CA THR A 254 23.59 -4.22 30.34
C THR A 254 22.74 -5.39 29.88
N LEU A 255 23.29 -6.27 29.03
CA LEU A 255 23.20 -7.73 29.09
C LEU A 255 23.69 -8.35 27.77
N THR A 256 24.84 -9.01 27.85
CA THR A 256 25.42 -9.84 26.79
C THR A 256 24.54 -11.05 26.50
N SER A 257 24.09 -11.20 25.24
CA SER A 257 23.37 -12.38 24.78
C SER A 257 24.33 -13.53 24.47
N ARG A 258 23.94 -14.75 24.86
CA ARG A 258 24.66 -15.98 24.53
C ARG A 258 23.99 -16.60 23.31
N ALA A 259 24.71 -16.68 22.18
CA ALA A 259 24.18 -17.25 20.95
C ALA A 259 23.97 -18.76 21.09
N VAL A 260 22.72 -19.21 20.92
CA VAL A 260 22.37 -20.64 20.76
C VAL A 260 22.28 -20.95 19.26
N PRO A 261 22.79 -22.10 18.77
CA PRO A 261 22.85 -22.38 17.34
C PRO A 261 21.47 -22.50 16.71
N GLU A 262 21.34 -21.96 15.50
CA GLU A 262 20.15 -21.99 14.66
C GLU A 262 19.67 -23.43 14.38
N ASN A 263 18.40 -23.71 14.69
CA ASN A 263 17.72 -24.90 14.18
C ASN A 263 17.01 -24.53 12.87
N LYS A 264 17.48 -25.05 11.72
CA LYS A 264 17.00 -24.67 10.37
C LYS A 264 15.51 -24.98 10.12
N ASP A 265 14.89 -25.83 10.94
CA ASP A 265 13.52 -26.32 10.72
C ASP A 265 12.42 -25.62 11.53
N TRP A 266 12.77 -24.80 12.53
CA TRP A 266 11.78 -24.33 13.50
C TRP A 266 10.73 -23.38 12.90
N TYR A 267 11.13 -22.45 12.03
CA TYR A 267 10.21 -21.50 11.36
C TYR A 267 9.23 -22.20 10.41
N ALA A 268 9.68 -23.26 9.75
CA ALA A 268 8.84 -24.03 8.84
C ALA A 268 7.82 -24.85 9.62
N SER A 269 8.24 -25.46 10.73
CA SER A 269 7.36 -26.20 11.65
C SER A 269 6.34 -25.29 12.31
N LEU A 270 6.75 -24.16 12.91
CA LEU A 270 5.87 -23.20 13.56
C LEU A 270 4.72 -22.77 12.63
N ILE A 271 5.05 -22.42 11.39
CA ILE A 271 4.04 -21.95 10.46
C ILE A 271 3.19 -23.10 9.88
N ARG A 272 3.74 -24.30 9.70
CA ARG A 272 2.93 -25.48 9.35
C ARG A 272 1.93 -25.84 10.46
N GLU A 273 2.30 -25.64 11.72
CA GLU A 273 1.40 -25.83 12.85
C GLU A 273 0.28 -24.79 12.86
N LEU A 274 0.60 -23.53 12.55
CA LEU A 274 -0.36 -22.42 12.49
C LEU A 274 -1.31 -22.45 11.28
N LEU A 275 -1.06 -23.35 10.32
CA LEU A 275 -1.86 -23.55 9.12
C LEU A 275 -2.89 -24.67 9.21
N ARG A 276 -2.75 -25.56 10.18
CA ARG A 276 -3.69 -26.64 10.43
C ARG A 276 -4.91 -26.09 11.18
#